data_AF-A0A0K2LEH0-F1
#
_entry.id   AF-A0A0K2LEH0-F1
#
_cell.length_a   1.000
_cell.length_b   1.000
_cell.length_c   1.000
_cell.angle_alpha   90.00
_cell.angle_beta   90.00
_cell.angle_gamma   90.00
#
_symmetry.space_group_name_H-M   'P 1'
#
loop_
_entity.id
_entity.type
_entity.pdbx_description
1 polymer ?
#
loop_
_entity_poly.entity_id
_entity_poly.type
_entity_poly.pdbx_seq_one_letter_code
_entity_poly.pdbx_strand_id
1 'polypeptide(L)'
;MKVRIFLKSYLQLIFQDFWYLTMLFAIIVFGLTADHLLGIDSIKKYSLLLIGSFFLSLFATMNLYHNDSRQNKYLKQKVASYWADTLSQFLVALIVNIFSGSLIFIFSLILNRNILLDTVGILTLIAVGFLGSSIATLFKTQWGRHSSLGQVGVLVFVYLALSGSVISLLDYVEWLLPPLSKIIVTLQSKPFIPQLLPITGQTFLYGLVLFIISSLIYRPKKMH
;
A
#
# COMPACT_ATOMS: atom_id res chain seq x y z
N MET A 1 -17.58 -5.77 18.76
CA MET A 1 -16.56 -6.15 19.78
C MET A 1 -15.38 -6.94 19.20
N LYS A 2 -15.61 -8.03 18.45
CA LYS A 2 -14.54 -8.86 17.85
C LYS A 2 -13.57 -8.09 16.93
N VAL A 3 -14.10 -7.26 16.02
CA VAL A 3 -13.32 -6.40 15.12
C VAL A 3 -12.40 -5.45 15.90
N ARG A 4 -12.90 -4.82 16.98
CA ARG A 4 -12.11 -3.91 17.82
C ARG A 4 -10.89 -4.59 18.45
N ILE A 5 -11.04 -5.84 18.88
CA ILE A 5 -9.95 -6.62 19.51
C ILE A 5 -8.86 -6.91 18.47
N PHE A 6 -9.24 -7.40 17.30
CA PHE A 6 -8.29 -7.65 16.21
C PHE A 6 -7.62 -6.38 15.71
N LEU A 7 -8.40 -5.32 15.47
CA LEU A 7 -7.88 -4.01 15.04
C LEU A 7 -6.82 -3.48 16.01
N LYS A 8 -7.09 -3.54 17.32
CA LYS A 8 -6.11 -3.11 18.34
C LYS A 8 -4.83 -3.94 18.27
N SER A 9 -4.94 -5.26 18.16
CA SER A 9 -3.78 -6.15 18.02
C SER A 9 -2.96 -5.83 16.76
N TYR A 10 -3.61 -5.71 15.60
CA TYR A 10 -2.91 -5.41 14.35
C TYR A 10 -2.23 -4.04 14.35
N LEU A 11 -2.88 -3.01 14.92
CA LEU A 11 -2.23 -1.70 15.07
C LEU A 11 -1.02 -1.80 15.99
N GLN A 12 -1.12 -2.50 17.13
CA GLN A 12 0.03 -2.73 18.00
C GLN A 12 1.19 -3.41 17.27
N LEU A 13 0.91 -4.45 16.46
CA LEU A 13 1.93 -5.16 15.70
C LEU A 13 2.65 -4.27 14.66
N ILE A 14 1.97 -3.31 14.05
CA ILE A 14 2.62 -2.36 13.13
C ILE A 14 3.58 -1.43 13.86
N PHE A 15 3.17 -0.92 15.02
CA PHE A 15 3.94 0.08 15.75
C PHE A 15 5.01 -0.51 16.67
N GLN A 16 4.98 -1.82 16.94
CA GLN A 16 5.86 -2.47 17.90
C GLN A 16 7.34 -2.49 17.48
N ASP A 17 7.64 -2.75 16.20
CA ASP A 17 9.03 -3.02 15.78
C ASP A 17 9.81 -1.79 15.32
N PHE A 18 9.28 -0.57 15.53
CA PHE A 18 9.77 0.72 15.00
C PHE A 18 9.95 0.80 13.48
N TRP A 19 10.02 -0.32 12.75
CA TRP A 19 10.43 -0.39 11.36
C TRP A 19 9.51 0.38 10.42
N TYR A 20 8.19 0.29 10.61
CA TYR A 20 7.22 1.12 9.90
C TYR A 20 7.47 2.62 10.15
N LEU A 21 7.68 3.01 11.40
CA LEU A 21 7.96 4.40 11.78
C LEU A 21 9.30 4.88 11.21
N THR A 22 10.33 4.04 11.21
CA THR A 22 11.64 4.36 10.65
C THR A 22 11.58 4.56 9.13
N MET A 23 10.88 3.68 8.40
CA MET A 23 10.69 3.86 6.96
C MET A 23 9.86 5.10 6.64
N LEU A 24 8.77 5.33 7.38
CA LEU A 24 7.94 6.53 7.23
C LEU A 24 8.77 7.79 7.48
N PHE A 25 9.57 7.81 8.55
CA PHE A 25 10.46 8.91 8.87
C PHE A 25 11.50 9.13 7.77
N ALA A 26 12.13 8.07 7.25
CA ALA A 26 13.09 8.17 6.15
C ALA A 26 12.45 8.78 4.88
N ILE A 27 11.22 8.39 4.54
CA ILE A 27 10.48 8.96 3.41
C ILE A 27 10.12 10.42 3.65
N ILE A 28 9.74 10.78 4.89
CA ILE A 28 9.46 12.18 5.28
C ILE A 28 10.71 13.04 5.16
N VAL A 29 11.85 12.58 5.70
CA VAL A 29 13.13 13.29 5.59
C VAL A 29 13.54 13.43 4.13
N PHE A 30 13.36 12.39 3.32
CA PHE A 30 13.56 12.48 1.87
C PHE A 30 12.64 13.53 1.24
N GLY A 31 11.34 13.52 1.55
CA GLY A 31 10.38 14.51 1.05
C GLY A 31 10.74 15.96 1.38
N LEU A 32 11.34 16.21 2.56
CA LEU A 32 11.80 17.53 3.00
C LEU A 32 13.10 17.99 2.33
N THR A 33 14.01 17.05 2.02
CA THR A 33 15.39 17.37 1.63
C THR A 33 15.70 17.13 0.16
N ALA A 34 14.88 16.38 -0.57
CA ALA A 34 15.18 15.94 -1.92
C ALA A 34 15.39 17.10 -2.92
N ASP A 35 14.63 18.19 -2.79
CA ASP A 35 14.79 19.36 -3.67
C ASP A 35 16.20 19.96 -3.55
N HIS A 36 16.71 20.06 -2.33
CA HIS A 36 18.03 20.63 -2.04
C HIS A 36 19.17 19.63 -2.30
N LEU A 37 18.98 18.35 -1.99
CA LEU A 37 20.02 17.33 -2.12
C LEU A 37 20.21 16.85 -3.56
N LEU A 38 19.12 16.69 -4.31
CA LEU A 38 19.14 16.08 -5.64
C LEU A 38 18.85 17.08 -6.77
N GLY A 39 18.47 18.33 -6.44
CA GLY A 39 18.10 19.33 -7.45
C GLY A 39 16.93 18.90 -8.33
N ILE A 40 16.02 18.09 -7.79
CA ILE A 40 14.88 17.55 -8.53
C ILE A 40 13.68 18.49 -8.47
N ASP A 41 12.92 18.53 -9.56
CA ASP A 41 11.64 19.25 -9.61
C ASP A 41 10.57 18.56 -8.75
N SER A 42 9.62 19.36 -8.26
CA SER A 42 8.44 18.98 -7.47
C SER A 42 7.71 17.76 -8.01
N ILE A 43 7.58 17.64 -9.34
CA ILE A 43 6.92 16.53 -10.03
C ILE A 43 7.71 15.23 -9.90
N LYS A 44 9.04 15.29 -10.11
CA LYS A 44 9.92 14.14 -9.96
C LYS A 44 9.98 13.69 -8.51
N LYS A 45 10.07 14.65 -7.57
CA LYS A 45 9.95 14.38 -6.13
C LYS A 45 8.65 13.64 -5.82
N TYR A 46 7.52 14.11 -6.33
CA TYR A 46 6.23 13.48 -6.12
C TYR A 46 6.16 12.05 -6.68
N SER A 47 6.70 11.80 -7.88
CA SER A 47 6.81 10.43 -8.42
C SER A 47 7.63 9.51 -7.51
N LEU A 48 8.74 9.99 -6.96
CA LEU A 48 9.55 9.22 -6.03
C LEU A 48 8.83 8.95 -4.72
N LEU A 49 8.06 9.92 -4.20
CA LEU A 49 7.22 9.73 -3.02
C LEU A 49 6.09 8.73 -3.25
N LEU A 50 5.50 8.68 -4.46
CA LEU A 50 4.51 7.66 -4.83
C LEU A 50 5.14 6.26 -4.78
N ILE A 51 6.32 6.09 -5.37
CA ILE A 51 7.08 4.83 -5.31
C ILE A 51 7.45 4.48 -3.86
N GLY A 52 7.90 5.46 -3.08
CA GLY A 52 8.22 5.29 -1.67
C GLY A 52 7.01 4.85 -0.84
N SER A 53 5.85 5.48 -1.04
CA SER A 53 4.59 5.12 -0.38
C SER A 53 4.16 3.69 -0.73
N PHE A 54 4.28 3.30 -2.00
CA PHE A 54 4.01 1.93 -2.44
C PHE A 54 4.86 0.90 -1.66
N PHE A 55 6.18 1.11 -1.62
CA PHE A 55 7.10 0.20 -0.94
C PHE A 55 6.94 0.23 0.58
N LEU A 56 6.77 1.41 1.20
CA LEU A 56 6.48 1.55 2.62
C LEU A 56 5.32 0.65 3.04
N SER A 57 4.19 0.78 2.33
CA SER A 57 2.98 0.07 2.68
C SER A 57 3.05 -1.42 2.38
N LEU A 58 3.69 -1.80 1.27
CA LEU A 58 3.97 -3.20 0.93
C LEU A 58 4.81 -3.86 2.01
N PHE A 59 5.93 -3.26 2.36
CA PHE A 59 6.86 -3.75 3.36
C PHE A 59 6.22 -3.78 4.76
N ALA A 60 5.58 -2.70 5.20
CA ALA A 60 4.88 -2.65 6.49
C ALA A 60 3.83 -3.75 6.62
N THR A 61 3.08 -4.01 5.54
CA THR A 61 2.06 -5.06 5.51
C THR A 61 2.67 -6.47 5.52
N MET A 62 3.78 -6.68 4.81
CA MET A 62 4.54 -7.94 4.88
C MET A 62 5.01 -8.23 6.30
N ASN A 63 5.58 -7.22 6.99
CA ASN A 63 6.03 -7.36 8.37
C ASN A 63 4.86 -7.66 9.31
N LEU A 64 3.73 -6.97 9.13
CA LEU A 64 2.50 -7.26 9.89
C LEU A 64 2.07 -8.72 9.74
N TYR A 65 2.02 -9.27 8.51
CA TYR A 65 1.61 -10.66 8.33
C TYR A 65 2.63 -11.67 8.85
N HIS A 66 3.92 -11.34 8.74
CA HIS A 66 4.97 -12.14 9.36
C HIS A 66 4.79 -12.23 10.87
N ASN A 67 4.59 -11.09 11.55
CA ASN A 67 4.39 -11.02 12.99
C ASN A 67 3.07 -11.62 13.45
N ASP A 68 1.98 -11.38 12.72
CA ASP A 68 0.68 -11.97 12.98
C ASP A 68 0.73 -13.50 12.95
N SER A 69 1.47 -14.07 11.98
CA SER A 69 1.65 -15.52 11.89
C SER A 69 2.36 -16.14 13.09
N ARG A 70 3.20 -15.36 13.80
CA ARG A 70 3.95 -15.80 14.98
C ARG A 70 3.19 -15.55 16.28
N GLN A 71 2.62 -14.36 16.46
CA GLN A 71 2.12 -13.87 17.75
C GLN A 71 0.61 -14.06 17.96
N ASN A 72 -0.21 -14.04 16.90
CA ASN A 72 -1.67 -13.95 17.03
C ASN A 72 -2.41 -15.30 16.94
N LYS A 73 -1.71 -16.44 16.92
CA LYS A 73 -2.35 -17.77 16.78
C LYS A 73 -3.44 -18.02 17.82
N TYR A 74 -3.14 -17.73 19.10
CA TYR A 74 -4.07 -17.92 20.21
C TYR A 74 -5.26 -16.95 20.19
N LEU A 75 -5.03 -15.69 19.78
CA LEU A 75 -6.09 -14.69 19.65
C LEU A 75 -7.11 -15.10 18.56
N LYS A 76 -6.61 -15.59 17.42
CA LYS A 76 -7.45 -16.06 16.30
C LYS A 76 -8.29 -17.27 16.69
N GLN A 77 -7.71 -18.21 17.45
CA GLN A 77 -8.45 -19.35 17.99
C GLN A 77 -9.54 -18.92 18.98
N LYS A 78 -9.24 -17.96 19.88
CA LYS A 78 -10.19 -17.50 20.91
C LYS A 78 -11.38 -16.73 20.36
N VAL A 79 -11.18 -15.87 19.36
CA VAL A 79 -12.26 -15.05 18.79
C VAL A 79 -13.07 -15.80 17.72
N ALA A 80 -12.43 -16.77 17.06
CA ALA A 80 -13.00 -17.70 16.08
C ALA A 80 -13.89 -17.01 15.02
N SER A 81 -13.40 -15.92 14.41
CA SER A 81 -14.16 -15.19 13.39
C SER A 81 -13.26 -14.72 12.25
N TYR A 82 -13.33 -15.42 11.12
CA TYR A 82 -12.55 -15.12 9.91
C TYR A 82 -12.88 -13.75 9.31
N TRP A 83 -14.17 -13.42 9.22
CA TRP A 83 -14.62 -12.14 8.66
C TRP A 83 -14.25 -10.95 9.54
N ALA A 84 -14.29 -11.11 10.87
CA ALA A 84 -13.81 -10.07 11.77
C ALA A 84 -12.29 -9.86 11.67
N ASP A 85 -11.51 -10.94 11.50
CA ASP A 85 -10.06 -10.88 11.27
C ASP A 85 -9.73 -10.13 9.98
N THR A 86 -10.37 -10.55 8.87
CA THR A 86 -10.16 -9.99 7.54
C THR A 86 -10.59 -8.52 7.46
N LEU A 87 -11.74 -8.16 8.03
CA LEU A 87 -12.19 -6.76 8.10
C LEU A 87 -11.22 -5.91 8.93
N SER A 88 -10.63 -6.46 9.99
CA SER A 88 -9.65 -5.74 10.80
C SER A 88 -8.35 -5.51 10.04
N GLN A 89 -7.87 -6.49 9.27
CA GLN A 89 -6.72 -6.34 8.37
C GLN A 89 -6.96 -5.24 7.34
N PHE A 90 -8.15 -5.21 6.73
CA PHE A 90 -8.56 -4.17 5.78
C PHE A 90 -8.53 -2.78 6.42
N LEU A 91 -9.15 -2.63 7.61
CA LEU A 91 -9.20 -1.36 8.33
C LEU A 91 -7.82 -0.87 8.74
N VAL A 92 -6.94 -1.77 9.21
CA VAL A 92 -5.55 -1.40 9.53
C VAL A 92 -4.82 -0.93 8.28
N ALA A 93 -4.92 -1.66 7.17
CA ALA A 93 -4.32 -1.24 5.91
C ALA A 93 -4.82 0.17 5.50
N LEU A 94 -6.13 0.43 5.56
CA LEU A 94 -6.66 1.76 5.26
C LEU A 94 -6.14 2.85 6.21
N ILE A 95 -6.22 2.64 7.52
CA ILE A 95 -5.80 3.64 8.53
C ILE A 95 -4.32 3.99 8.35
N VAL A 96 -3.46 2.99 8.18
CA VAL A 96 -2.01 3.17 8.02
C VAL A 96 -1.69 3.89 6.72
N ASN A 97 -2.37 3.58 5.63
CA ASN A 97 -2.17 4.27 4.36
C ASN A 97 -2.68 5.71 4.38
N ILE A 98 -3.83 5.97 5.02
CA ILE A 98 -4.35 7.33 5.24
C ILE A 98 -3.36 8.15 6.05
N PHE A 99 -2.88 7.62 7.17
CA PHE A 99 -1.91 8.28 8.03
C PHE A 99 -0.59 8.55 7.31
N SER A 100 -0.01 7.52 6.67
CA SER A 100 1.26 7.63 5.94
C SER A 100 1.16 8.61 4.78
N GLY A 101 0.14 8.46 3.93
CA GLY A 101 -0.04 9.31 2.75
C GLY A 101 -0.25 10.78 3.12
N SER A 102 -1.00 11.05 4.19
CA SER A 102 -1.23 12.41 4.67
C SER A 102 0.06 13.04 5.20
N LEU A 103 0.82 12.32 6.04
CA LEU A 103 2.09 12.82 6.58
C LEU A 103 3.13 13.04 5.49
N ILE A 104 3.32 12.06 4.61
CA ILE A 104 4.27 12.16 3.49
C ILE A 104 3.94 13.39 2.63
N PHE A 105 2.66 13.62 2.32
CA PHE A 105 2.26 14.79 1.53
C PHE A 105 2.52 16.11 2.26
N ILE A 106 2.07 16.24 3.51
CA ILE A 106 2.25 17.46 4.31
C ILE A 106 3.73 17.83 4.43
N PHE A 107 4.58 16.86 4.75
CA PHE A 107 6.01 17.09 4.91
C PHE A 107 6.79 17.16 3.59
N SER A 108 6.20 16.80 2.46
CA SER A 108 6.85 16.99 1.15
C SER A 108 6.93 18.45 0.72
N LEU A 109 6.18 19.35 1.39
CA LEU A 109 6.07 20.78 1.07
C LEU A 109 5.64 21.05 -0.39
N ILE A 110 4.95 20.10 -1.03
CA ILE A 110 4.37 20.24 -2.38
C ILE A 110 3.02 20.99 -2.32
N LEU A 111 2.58 21.39 -1.12
CA LEU A 111 1.34 22.11 -0.84
C LEU A 111 1.18 23.32 -1.76
N ASN A 112 0.04 23.39 -2.44
CA ASN A 112 -0.32 24.52 -3.30
C ASN A 112 -1.56 25.23 -2.74
N ARG A 113 -1.82 26.48 -3.13
CA ARG A 113 -3.05 27.21 -2.74
C ARG A 113 -4.35 26.55 -3.26
N ASN A 114 -4.23 25.55 -4.13
CA ASN A 114 -5.36 24.84 -4.71
C ASN A 114 -5.69 23.57 -3.90
N ILE A 115 -6.76 23.63 -3.11
CA ILE A 115 -7.26 22.52 -2.29
C ILE A 115 -7.49 21.25 -3.10
N LEU A 116 -7.92 21.37 -4.36
CA LEU A 116 -8.17 20.21 -5.23
C LEU A 116 -6.87 19.48 -5.56
N LEU A 117 -5.79 20.22 -5.80
CA LEU A 117 -4.47 19.65 -6.08
C LEU A 117 -3.96 18.86 -4.86
N ASP A 118 -4.05 19.47 -3.67
CA ASP A 118 -3.59 18.85 -2.44
C ASP A 118 -4.39 17.59 -2.10
N THR A 119 -5.71 17.64 -2.30
CA THR A 119 -6.60 16.50 -2.06
C THR A 119 -6.28 15.34 -3.01
N VAL A 120 -6.11 15.63 -4.31
CA VAL A 120 -5.74 14.59 -5.29
C VAL A 120 -4.35 14.03 -4.97
N GLY A 121 -3.41 14.87 -4.53
CA GLY A 121 -2.08 14.44 -4.08
C GLY A 121 -2.15 13.41 -2.94
N ILE A 122 -2.84 13.76 -1.86
CA ILE A 122 -3.02 12.86 -0.72
C ILE A 122 -3.74 11.57 -1.13
N LEU A 123 -4.84 11.67 -1.89
CA LEU A 123 -5.60 10.50 -2.35
C LEU A 123 -4.75 9.56 -3.21
N THR A 124 -3.89 10.09 -4.08
CA THR A 124 -3.01 9.28 -4.92
C THR A 124 -2.00 8.52 -4.06
N LEU A 125 -1.37 9.17 -3.07
CA LEU A 125 -0.44 8.52 -2.14
C LEU A 125 -1.12 7.41 -1.33
N ILE A 126 -2.36 7.64 -0.88
CA ILE A 126 -3.17 6.65 -0.17
C ILE A 126 -3.50 5.47 -1.09
N ALA A 127 -3.95 5.73 -2.32
CA ALA A 127 -4.32 4.68 -3.28
C ALA A 127 -3.12 3.80 -3.65
N VAL A 128 -1.96 4.41 -3.87
CA VAL A 128 -0.71 3.69 -4.19
C VAL A 128 -0.20 2.88 -2.99
N GLY A 129 -0.24 3.45 -1.77
CA GLY A 129 0.10 2.70 -0.56
C GLY A 129 -0.88 1.53 -0.32
N PHE A 130 -2.17 1.76 -0.56
CA PHE A 130 -3.19 0.71 -0.46
C PHE A 130 -2.95 -0.42 -1.48
N LEU A 131 -2.57 -0.08 -2.71
CA LEU A 131 -2.16 -1.07 -3.72
C LEU A 131 -1.00 -1.96 -3.21
N GLY A 132 0.04 -1.35 -2.64
CA GLY A 132 1.16 -2.10 -2.06
C GLY A 132 0.73 -3.03 -0.92
N SER A 133 -0.16 -2.55 -0.04
CA SER A 133 -0.73 -3.35 1.06
C SER A 133 -1.57 -4.53 0.52
N SER A 134 -2.35 -4.31 -0.53
CA SER A 134 -3.18 -5.35 -1.15
C SER A 134 -2.34 -6.42 -1.83
N ILE A 135 -1.26 -6.05 -2.52
CA ILE A 135 -0.30 -7.02 -3.09
C ILE A 135 0.31 -7.88 -1.99
N ALA A 136 0.78 -7.28 -0.89
CA ALA A 136 1.29 -8.05 0.26
C ALA A 136 0.23 -8.98 0.87
N THR A 137 -1.04 -8.55 0.85
CA THR A 137 -2.19 -9.31 1.35
C THR A 137 -2.53 -10.52 0.48
N LEU A 138 -2.30 -10.51 -0.83
CA LEU A 138 -2.47 -11.70 -1.67
C LEU A 138 -1.63 -12.89 -1.18
N PHE A 139 -0.47 -12.61 -0.61
CA PHE A 139 0.46 -13.62 -0.12
C PHE A 139 0.39 -13.82 1.41
N LYS A 140 -0.68 -13.35 2.07
CA LYS A 140 -0.76 -13.30 3.54
C LYS A 140 -0.48 -14.63 4.25
N THR A 141 -0.85 -15.75 3.64
CA THR A 141 -0.65 -17.11 4.21
C THR A 141 0.77 -17.64 4.05
N GLN A 142 1.53 -17.11 3.09
CA GLN A 142 2.89 -17.58 2.80
C GLN A 142 3.91 -17.06 3.80
N TRP A 143 3.67 -15.89 4.42
CA TRP A 143 4.61 -15.28 5.38
C TRP A 143 4.92 -16.11 6.62
N GLY A 144 4.01 -17.01 7.02
CA GLY A 144 4.17 -17.86 8.20
C GLY A 144 4.69 -19.28 7.93
N ARG A 145 4.65 -19.76 6.67
CA ARG A 145 5.01 -21.16 6.31
C ARG A 145 6.04 -21.24 5.18
N HIS A 146 5.89 -20.44 4.14
CA HIS A 146 6.76 -20.43 2.96
C HIS A 146 7.13 -18.99 2.59
N SER A 147 7.92 -18.34 3.46
CA SER A 147 8.29 -16.93 3.30
C SER A 147 8.97 -16.65 1.95
N SER A 148 9.76 -17.60 1.43
CA SER A 148 10.41 -17.48 0.12
C SER A 148 9.39 -17.43 -1.04
N LEU A 149 8.37 -18.28 -1.02
CA LEU A 149 7.30 -18.26 -2.04
C LEU A 149 6.48 -16.97 -1.97
N GLY A 150 6.22 -16.46 -0.76
CA GLY A 150 5.59 -15.15 -0.57
C GLY A 150 6.40 -14.01 -1.16
N GLN A 151 7.72 -13.99 -0.92
CA GLN A 151 8.65 -12.99 -1.47
C GLN A 151 8.71 -13.04 -3.00
N VAL A 152 8.84 -14.22 -3.60
CA VAL A 152 8.87 -14.38 -5.07
C VAL A 152 7.55 -13.90 -5.68
N GLY A 153 6.40 -14.28 -5.09
CA GLY A 153 5.10 -13.83 -5.56
C GLY A 153 4.94 -12.30 -5.50
N VAL A 154 5.35 -11.68 -4.39
CA VAL A 154 5.36 -10.21 -4.27
C VAL A 154 6.24 -9.58 -5.34
N LEU A 155 7.44 -10.12 -5.58
CA LEU A 155 8.38 -9.58 -6.57
C LEU A 155 7.78 -9.56 -7.98
N VAL A 156 7.07 -10.62 -8.37
CA VAL A 156 6.35 -10.66 -9.66
C VAL A 156 5.30 -9.56 -9.75
N PHE A 157 4.47 -9.38 -8.71
CA PHE A 157 3.44 -8.33 -8.71
C PHE A 157 4.02 -6.90 -8.64
N VAL A 158 5.13 -6.71 -7.94
CA VAL A 158 5.87 -5.44 -7.93
C VAL A 158 6.43 -5.12 -9.31
N TYR A 159 7.04 -6.11 -9.98
CA TYR A 159 7.53 -5.95 -11.34
C TYR A 159 6.39 -5.54 -12.27
N LEU A 160 5.26 -6.26 -12.25
CA LEU A 160 4.07 -5.93 -13.05
C LEU A 160 3.52 -4.53 -12.74
N ALA A 161 3.53 -4.11 -11.48
CA ALA A 161 3.08 -2.77 -11.06
C ALA A 161 3.95 -1.64 -11.62
N LEU A 162 5.27 -1.88 -11.73
CA LEU A 162 6.23 -0.88 -12.18
C LEU A 162 6.44 -0.91 -13.71
N SER A 163 6.31 -2.07 -14.35
CA SER A 163 6.58 -2.26 -15.78
C SER A 163 5.34 -2.17 -16.67
N GLY A 164 4.14 -2.20 -16.08
CA GLY A 164 2.90 -2.49 -16.81
C GLY A 164 2.56 -1.56 -17.97
N SER A 165 2.98 -0.29 -17.91
CA SER A 165 2.74 0.73 -18.95
C SER A 165 4.00 1.08 -19.77
N VAL A 166 5.10 0.36 -19.58
CA VAL A 166 6.37 0.59 -20.29
C VAL A 166 6.60 -0.47 -21.37
N ILE A 167 6.01 -1.65 -21.20
CA ILE A 167 6.19 -2.78 -22.11
C ILE A 167 4.96 -2.87 -23.01
N SER A 168 5.12 -2.60 -24.31
CA SER A 168 4.02 -2.62 -25.29
C SER A 168 3.25 -3.94 -25.38
N LEU A 169 3.90 -5.06 -25.02
CA LEU A 169 3.29 -6.38 -24.97
C LEU A 169 2.22 -6.50 -23.85
N LEU A 170 2.33 -5.66 -22.82
CA LEU A 170 1.42 -5.61 -21.67
C LEU A 170 0.26 -4.62 -21.87
N ASP A 171 0.28 -3.79 -22.93
CA ASP A 171 -0.80 -2.83 -23.28
C ASP A 171 -2.16 -3.52 -23.51
N TYR A 172 -2.15 -4.75 -24.03
CA TYR A 172 -3.38 -5.54 -24.24
C TYR A 172 -4.05 -6.00 -22.94
N VAL A 173 -3.30 -6.04 -21.84
CA VAL A 173 -3.75 -6.52 -20.54
C VAL A 173 -3.64 -5.42 -19.49
N GLU A 174 -3.48 -4.16 -19.92
CA GLU A 174 -3.21 -3.00 -19.08
C GLU A 174 -4.34 -2.68 -18.10
N TRP A 175 -5.54 -3.20 -18.34
CA TRP A 175 -6.69 -3.13 -17.44
C TRP A 175 -6.59 -4.11 -16.26
N LEU A 176 -5.78 -5.16 -16.39
CA LEU A 176 -5.52 -6.19 -15.39
C LEU A 176 -4.23 -5.92 -14.59
N LEU A 177 -3.39 -5.00 -15.05
CA LEU A 177 -2.11 -4.69 -14.41
C LEU A 177 -2.26 -3.63 -13.31
N PRO A 178 -1.41 -3.66 -12.27
CA PRO A 178 -1.45 -2.65 -11.23
C PRO A 178 -1.09 -1.28 -11.80
N PRO A 179 -1.92 -0.24 -11.64
CA PRO A 179 -1.79 1.04 -12.36
C PRO A 179 -0.71 2.00 -11.80
N LEU A 180 0.29 1.51 -11.07
CA LEU A 180 1.35 2.37 -10.51
C LEU A 180 2.19 3.01 -11.62
N SER A 181 2.63 2.23 -12.61
CA SER A 181 3.39 2.74 -13.76
C SER A 181 2.59 3.79 -14.55
N LYS A 182 1.27 3.60 -14.70
CA LYS A 182 0.37 4.58 -15.34
C LYS A 182 0.35 5.92 -14.63
N ILE A 183 0.31 5.92 -13.30
CA ILE A 183 0.36 7.16 -12.51
C ILE A 183 1.68 7.90 -12.79
N ILE A 184 2.80 7.18 -12.76
CA ILE A 184 4.14 7.77 -12.95
C ILE A 184 4.28 8.33 -14.37
N VAL A 185 3.93 7.55 -15.40
CA VAL A 185 4.00 7.99 -16.80
C VAL A 185 3.06 9.16 -17.06
N THR A 186 1.85 9.15 -16.48
CA THR A 186 0.91 10.27 -16.63
C THR A 186 1.46 11.54 -15.98
N LEU A 187 2.07 11.45 -14.79
CA LEU A 187 2.66 12.61 -14.12
C LEU A 187 3.85 13.20 -14.91
N GLN A 188 4.63 12.35 -15.58
CA GLN A 188 5.76 12.77 -16.42
C GLN A 188 5.32 13.38 -17.75
N SER A 189 4.27 12.84 -18.37
CA SER A 189 3.76 13.32 -19.66
C SER A 189 2.81 14.52 -19.52
N LYS A 190 2.09 14.62 -18.41
CA LYS A 190 1.18 15.72 -18.10
C LYS A 190 1.46 16.22 -16.67
N PRO A 191 2.17 17.35 -16.51
CA PRO A 191 2.64 17.85 -15.22
C PRO A 191 1.52 18.51 -14.37
N PHE A 192 0.34 17.89 -14.29
CA PHE A 192 -0.81 18.42 -13.56
C PHE A 192 -1.46 17.34 -12.68
N ILE A 193 -1.17 17.40 -11.38
CA ILE A 193 -1.60 16.41 -10.36
C ILE A 193 -3.12 16.11 -10.41
N PRO A 194 -4.04 17.08 -10.60
CA PRO A 194 -5.47 16.79 -10.69
C PRO A 194 -5.88 15.78 -11.77
N GLN A 195 -5.09 15.64 -12.83
CA GLN A 195 -5.35 14.65 -13.89
C GLN A 195 -5.10 13.21 -13.43
N LEU A 196 -4.48 13.00 -12.27
CA LEU A 196 -4.31 11.68 -11.67
C LEU A 196 -5.58 11.15 -11.01
N LEU A 197 -6.59 11.98 -10.76
CA LEU A 197 -7.82 11.56 -10.07
C LEU A 197 -8.48 10.31 -10.67
N PRO A 198 -8.72 10.19 -12.00
CA PRO A 198 -9.29 8.97 -12.58
C PRO A 198 -8.40 7.74 -12.35
N ILE A 199 -7.08 7.89 -12.51
CA ILE A 199 -6.11 6.79 -12.34
C ILE A 199 -6.01 6.40 -10.86
N THR A 200 -6.12 7.36 -9.96
CA THR A 200 -6.16 7.15 -8.50
C THR A 200 -7.36 6.30 -8.11
N GLY A 201 -8.54 6.63 -8.64
CA GLY A 201 -9.75 5.82 -8.43
C GLY A 201 -9.58 4.39 -8.94
N GLN A 202 -9.04 4.22 -10.15
CA GLN A 202 -8.73 2.90 -10.70
C GLN A 202 -7.73 2.12 -9.83
N THR A 203 -6.69 2.79 -9.33
CA THR A 203 -5.66 2.21 -8.46
C THR A 203 -6.26 1.69 -7.16
N PHE A 204 -7.12 2.50 -6.55
CA PHE A 204 -7.81 2.13 -5.31
C PHE A 204 -8.75 0.95 -5.54
N LEU A 205 -9.57 0.98 -6.60
CA LEU A 205 -10.47 -0.11 -6.97
C LEU A 205 -9.71 -1.41 -7.25
N TYR A 206 -8.59 -1.33 -7.96
CA TYR A 206 -7.75 -2.50 -8.23
C TYR A 206 -7.19 -3.09 -6.93
N GLY A 207 -6.64 -2.24 -6.05
CA GLY A 207 -6.20 -2.67 -4.72
C GLY A 207 -7.31 -3.33 -3.91
N LEU A 208 -8.56 -2.85 -4.04
CA LEU A 208 -9.72 -3.41 -3.36
C LEU A 208 -10.07 -4.80 -3.92
N VAL A 209 -10.04 -4.96 -5.25
CA VAL A 209 -10.24 -6.26 -5.91
C VAL A 209 -9.18 -7.27 -5.45
N LEU A 210 -7.89 -6.91 -5.42
CA LEU A 210 -6.84 -7.78 -4.91
C LEU A 210 -7.06 -8.20 -3.45
N PHE A 211 -7.49 -7.26 -2.62
CA PHE A 211 -7.78 -7.53 -1.21
C PHE A 211 -8.96 -8.51 -1.06
N ILE A 212 -10.03 -8.32 -1.85
CA ILE A 212 -11.20 -9.23 -1.86
C ILE A 212 -10.79 -10.63 -2.33
N ILE A 213 -10.02 -10.73 -3.42
CA ILE A 213 -9.52 -12.00 -3.95
C ILE A 213 -8.75 -12.75 -2.85
N SER A 214 -7.81 -12.09 -2.18
CA SER A 214 -7.10 -12.68 -1.03
C SER A 214 -8.08 -13.15 0.05
N SER A 215 -9.05 -12.31 0.40
CA SER A 215 -10.03 -12.60 1.44
C SER A 215 -10.90 -13.81 1.13
N LEU A 216 -11.22 -14.06 -0.14
CA LEU A 216 -12.04 -15.19 -0.56
C LEU A 216 -11.22 -16.49 -0.67
N ILE A 217 -10.01 -16.44 -1.24
CA ILE A 217 -9.14 -17.62 -1.41
C ILE A 217 -8.81 -18.27 -0.06
N TYR A 218 -8.64 -17.46 0.98
CA TYR A 218 -8.18 -17.95 2.28
C TYR A 218 -9.29 -18.23 3.30
N ARG A 219 -10.56 -18.24 2.88
CA ARG A 219 -11.66 -18.65 3.77
C ARG A 219 -11.47 -20.12 4.16
N PRO A 220 -11.27 -20.45 5.46
CA PRO A 220 -11.07 -21.84 5.85
C PRO A 220 -12.32 -22.68 5.53
N LYS A 221 -12.11 -23.83 4.88
CA LYS A 221 -13.17 -24.76 4.44
C LYS A 221 -13.97 -25.41 5.59
N LYS A 222 -13.59 -25.17 6.85
CA LYS A 222 -14.26 -25.72 8.05
C LYS A 222 -14.27 -24.68 9.18
N MET A 223 -15.37 -23.94 9.27
CA MET A 223 -15.92 -23.41 10.53
C MET A 223 -17.44 -23.60 10.42
N HIS A 224 -17.86 -24.86 10.49
CA HIS A 224 -19.21 -25.28 10.86
C HIS A 224 -19.09 -26.01 12.18
#